data_AF-A0A563E946-F1
#
_entry.id   AF-A0A563E946-F1
#
_cell.length_a   1.000
_cell.length_b   1.000
_cell.length_c   1.000
_cell.angle_alpha   90.00
_cell.angle_beta   90.00
_cell.angle_gamma   90.00
#
_symmetry.space_group_name_H-M   'P 1'
#
loop_
_entity.id
_entity.type
_entity.pdbx_description
1 polymer ?
#
loop_
_entity_poly.entity_id
_entity_poly.type
_entity_poly.pdbx_seq_one_letter_code
_entity_poly.pdbx_strand_id
1 'polypeptide(L)'
;MTGETAPVAARDEADPVAVIEVQAAVLTRNFELLRRRSGFDSQLDRAGYLLLLALDSLGPSDIGTLAAALGLDPSTVGRQVAAAEGKGLVTRNPDPQDRRRSVVTASPDGLARMAELSVARQRRTTKMLAGWSVEDLAQLARMFTRYNEEVAHHYFTGIDQVGCAAPHDQPKHSTAEDDS
;
A
#
# COMPACT_ATOMS: atom_id res chain seq x y z
N MET A 1 37.16 -18.50 44.93
CA MET A 1 37.14 -17.03 44.88
C MET A 1 36.52 -16.62 43.56
N THR A 2 35.23 -16.32 43.65
CA THR A 2 34.33 -15.89 42.59
C THR A 2 34.66 -14.45 42.20
N GLY A 3 35.08 -14.23 40.96
CA GLY A 3 35.08 -12.93 40.32
C GLY A 3 33.74 -12.72 39.64
N GLU A 4 32.77 -12.30 40.43
CA GLU A 4 31.41 -11.97 40.03
C GLU A 4 31.44 -10.68 39.20
N THR A 5 31.35 -10.82 37.88
CA THR A 5 31.02 -9.71 36.98
C THR A 5 29.61 -9.25 37.30
N ALA A 6 29.53 -8.20 38.11
CA ALA A 6 28.33 -7.42 38.35
C ALA A 6 27.70 -6.97 37.02
N PRO A 7 26.35 -6.84 36.96
CA PRO A 7 25.63 -6.60 35.72
C PRO A 7 25.93 -5.20 35.19
N VAL A 8 26.11 -5.10 33.87
CA VAL A 8 26.06 -3.81 33.16
C VAL A 8 24.64 -3.26 33.35
N ALA A 9 24.50 -2.43 34.38
CA ALA A 9 23.28 -1.71 34.69
C ALA A 9 22.92 -0.78 33.53
N ALA A 10 21.65 -0.87 33.11
CA ALA A 10 20.85 0.17 32.48
C ALA A 10 21.60 1.06 31.46
N ARG A 11 21.71 0.57 30.22
CA ARG A 11 21.60 1.51 29.10
C ARG A 11 20.17 2.04 29.17
N ASP A 12 20.03 3.35 29.37
CA ASP A 12 18.78 4.09 29.33
C ASP A 12 17.88 3.49 28.23
N GLU A 13 16.80 2.82 28.64
CA GLU A 13 15.85 2.20 27.72
C GLU A 13 15.09 3.35 27.07
N ALA A 14 15.65 3.87 25.96
CA ALA A 14 15.14 5.03 25.29
C ALA A 14 13.63 4.90 25.12
N ASP A 15 12.90 5.93 25.55
CA ASP A 15 11.43 5.96 25.49
C ASP A 15 10.96 5.41 24.13
N PRO A 16 10.24 4.26 24.11
CA PRO A 16 9.81 3.64 22.87
C PRO A 16 9.03 4.59 21.97
N VAL A 17 8.28 5.54 22.54
CA VAL A 17 7.54 6.54 21.77
C VAL A 17 8.50 7.51 21.07
N ALA A 18 9.50 8.03 21.79
CA ALA A 18 10.53 8.88 21.20
C ALA A 18 11.33 8.15 20.10
N VAL A 19 11.63 6.85 20.28
CA VAL A 19 12.26 6.04 19.25
C VAL A 19 11.37 5.95 18.00
N ILE A 20 10.08 5.64 18.16
CA ILE A 20 9.12 5.54 17.06
C ILE A 20 9.01 6.88 16.31
N GLU A 21 8.92 8.00 17.03
CA GLU A 21 8.84 9.35 16.43
C GLU A 21 10.05 9.64 15.54
N VAL A 22 11.26 9.41 16.06
CA VAL A 22 12.51 9.60 15.30
C VAL A 22 12.57 8.67 14.10
N GLN A 23 12.21 7.39 14.26
CA GLN A 23 12.23 6.43 13.15
C GLN A 23 11.19 6.77 12.07
N ALA A 24 10.01 7.29 12.42
CA ALA A 24 9.01 7.75 11.45
C ALA A 24 9.53 8.93 10.61
N ALA A 25 10.24 9.88 11.23
CA ALA A 25 10.88 10.98 10.51
C ALA A 25 12.01 10.49 9.57
N VAL A 26 12.86 9.58 10.06
CA VAL A 26 13.93 8.96 9.25
C VAL A 26 13.36 8.18 8.07
N LEU A 27 12.29 7.43 8.29
CA LEU A 27 11.60 6.66 7.27
C LEU A 27 11.06 7.56 6.15
N THR A 28 10.40 8.67 6.52
CA THR A 28 9.91 9.67 5.56
C THR A 28 11.05 10.21 4.69
N ARG A 29 12.16 10.60 5.31
CA ARG A 29 13.37 11.06 4.61
C ARG A 29 13.98 9.97 3.72
N ASN A 30 14.01 8.71 4.17
CA ASN A 30 14.53 7.60 3.37
C ASN A 30 13.65 7.33 2.14
N PHE A 31 12.32 7.43 2.25
CA PHE A 31 11.43 7.31 1.11
C PHE A 31 11.66 8.43 0.08
N GLU A 32 11.88 9.67 0.53
CA GLU A 32 12.23 10.78 -0.35
C GLU A 32 13.56 10.55 -1.09
N LEU A 33 14.56 10.01 -0.41
CA LEU A 33 15.84 9.67 -1.03
C LEU A 33 15.72 8.52 -2.03
N LEU A 34 14.96 7.48 -1.70
CA LEU A 34 14.68 6.37 -2.61
C LEU A 34 13.94 6.85 -3.87
N ARG A 35 12.98 7.76 -3.70
CA ARG A 35 12.26 8.39 -4.82
C ARG A 35 13.22 9.11 -5.76
N ARG A 36 14.11 9.96 -5.21
CA ARG A 36 15.08 10.74 -5.99
C ARG A 36 16.14 9.88 -6.68
N ARG A 37 16.67 8.86 -6.00
CA ARG A 37 17.79 8.05 -6.53
C ARG A 37 17.39 7.03 -7.58
N SER A 38 16.19 6.45 -7.47
CA SER A 38 15.89 5.27 -8.29
C SER A 38 15.11 5.58 -9.57
N GLY A 39 15.03 6.85 -9.98
CA GLY A 39 14.32 7.25 -11.21
C GLY A 39 12.90 6.68 -11.27
N PHE A 40 12.23 6.59 -10.10
CA PHE A 40 11.01 5.81 -9.81
C PHE A 40 9.74 6.28 -10.55
N ASP A 41 9.90 7.08 -11.60
CA ASP A 41 8.83 7.61 -12.45
C ASP A 41 8.50 6.68 -13.64
N SER A 42 8.91 5.40 -13.61
CA SER A 42 8.58 4.49 -14.71
C SER A 42 7.11 4.03 -14.65
N GLN A 43 6.35 4.52 -15.63
CA GLN A 43 5.03 4.11 -16.15
C GLN A 43 3.81 4.26 -15.22
N LEU A 44 3.93 3.96 -13.93
CA LEU A 44 2.93 4.28 -12.92
C LEU A 44 3.61 4.91 -11.71
N ASP A 45 3.38 6.20 -11.53
CA ASP A 45 3.83 6.89 -10.32
C ASP A 45 3.18 6.26 -9.07
N ARG A 46 3.73 6.55 -7.89
CA ARG A 46 3.25 5.96 -6.63
C ARG A 46 1.75 6.18 -6.42
N ALA A 47 1.22 7.31 -6.88
CA ALA A 47 -0.18 7.66 -6.76
C ALA A 47 -1.06 6.73 -7.60
N GLY A 48 -0.71 6.49 -8.86
CA GLY A 48 -1.45 5.57 -9.72
C GLY A 48 -1.41 4.12 -9.22
N TYR A 49 -0.29 3.68 -8.61
CA TYR A 49 -0.21 2.34 -8.02
C TYR A 49 -1.17 2.19 -6.83
N LEU A 50 -1.20 3.18 -5.93
CA LEU A 50 -2.10 3.15 -4.78
C LEU A 50 -3.58 3.24 -5.20
N LEU A 51 -3.88 4.04 -6.22
CA LEU A 51 -5.21 4.13 -6.81
C LEU A 51 -5.68 2.77 -7.35
N LEU A 52 -4.84 2.07 -8.13
CA LEU A 52 -5.18 0.75 -8.65
C LEU A 52 -5.33 -0.29 -7.54
N LEU A 53 -4.48 -0.25 -6.51
CA LEU A 53 -4.58 -1.14 -5.35
C LEU A 53 -5.89 -0.93 -4.58
N ALA A 54 -6.31 0.33 -4.42
CA ALA A 54 -7.61 0.65 -3.82
C ALA A 54 -8.77 0.12 -4.66
N LEU A 55 -8.71 0.27 -5.99
CA LEU A 55 -9.73 -0.26 -6.91
C LEU A 55 -9.76 -1.79 -6.95
N ASP A 56 -8.61 -2.45 -6.81
CA ASP A 56 -8.52 -3.92 -6.72
C ASP A 56 -9.17 -4.44 -5.43
N SER A 57 -9.03 -3.69 -4.33
CA SER A 57 -9.58 -4.06 -3.01
C SER A 57 -11.06 -3.71 -2.86
N LEU A 58 -11.48 -2.54 -3.36
CA LEU A 58 -12.84 -2.01 -3.19
C LEU A 58 -13.77 -2.36 -4.36
N GLY A 59 -13.21 -2.74 -5.50
CA GLY A 59 -13.93 -2.80 -6.77
C GLY A 59 -14.23 -1.41 -7.36
N PRO A 60 -15.06 -1.34 -8.41
CA PRO A 60 -15.48 -0.09 -9.04
C PRO A 60 -16.02 0.91 -8.02
N SER A 61 -15.41 2.09 -7.96
CA SER A 61 -15.66 3.06 -6.89
C SER A 61 -15.70 4.49 -7.43
N ASP A 62 -16.46 5.36 -6.78
CA ASP A 62 -16.42 6.79 -7.10
C ASP A 62 -15.23 7.52 -6.45
N ILE A 63 -15.04 8.79 -6.82
CA ILE A 63 -13.93 9.61 -6.34
C ILE A 63 -13.99 9.88 -4.84
N GLY A 64 -15.18 10.00 -4.25
CA GLY A 64 -15.33 10.23 -2.81
C GLY A 64 -14.88 9.01 -2.01
N THR A 65 -15.31 7.82 -2.43
CA THR A 65 -14.88 6.55 -1.83
C THR A 65 -13.37 6.34 -1.97
N LEU A 66 -12.81 6.61 -3.15
CA LEU A 66 -11.36 6.52 -3.38
C LEU A 66 -10.57 7.56 -2.59
N ALA A 67 -11.08 8.79 -2.47
CA ALA A 67 -10.50 9.84 -1.65
C ALA A 67 -10.43 9.45 -0.17
N ALA A 68 -11.53 8.92 0.37
CA ALA A 68 -11.56 8.36 1.71
C ALA A 68 -10.53 7.24 1.84
N ALA A 69 -10.56 6.22 0.98
CA ALA A 69 -9.66 5.07 1.07
C ALA A 69 -8.16 5.44 0.96
N LEU A 70 -7.82 6.47 0.19
CA LEU A 70 -6.44 6.93 -0.01
C LEU A 70 -6.00 7.99 1.01
N GLY A 71 -6.90 8.51 1.85
CA GLY A 71 -6.63 9.63 2.75
C GLY A 71 -6.26 10.92 2.02
N LEU A 72 -6.85 11.15 0.83
CA LEU A 72 -6.56 12.28 -0.04
C LEU A 72 -7.79 13.14 -0.25
N ASP A 73 -7.60 14.41 -0.63
CA ASP A 73 -8.71 15.25 -1.03
C ASP A 73 -9.31 14.79 -2.39
N PRO A 74 -10.64 14.92 -2.59
CA PRO A 74 -11.29 14.51 -3.83
C PRO A 74 -10.71 15.18 -5.09
N SER A 75 -10.16 16.39 -4.98
CA SER A 75 -9.56 17.09 -6.13
C SER A 75 -8.25 16.42 -6.56
N THR A 76 -7.44 15.96 -5.60
CA THR A 76 -6.19 15.23 -5.83
C THR A 76 -6.48 13.87 -6.43
N VAL A 77 -7.43 13.11 -5.87
CA VAL A 77 -7.84 11.82 -6.46
C VAL A 77 -8.42 12.03 -7.86
N GLY A 78 -9.21 13.08 -8.08
CA GLY A 78 -9.70 13.43 -9.41
C GLY A 78 -8.57 13.64 -10.44
N ARG A 79 -7.50 14.36 -10.06
CA ARG A 79 -6.31 14.54 -10.92
C ARG A 79 -5.57 13.22 -11.17
N GLN A 80 -5.42 12.38 -10.13
CA GLN A 80 -4.76 11.08 -10.26
C GLN A 80 -5.55 10.14 -11.17
N VAL A 81 -6.87 10.10 -11.04
CA VAL A 81 -7.76 9.31 -11.91
C VAL A 81 -7.67 9.80 -13.35
N ALA A 82 -7.74 11.11 -13.60
CA ALA A 82 -7.60 11.65 -14.96
C ALA A 82 -6.23 11.29 -15.59
N ALA A 83 -5.15 11.34 -14.81
CA ALA A 83 -3.83 10.92 -15.27
C ALA A 83 -3.74 9.41 -15.54
N ALA A 84 -4.39 8.57 -14.73
CA ALA A 84 -4.44 7.12 -14.93
C ALA A 84 -5.33 6.73 -16.13
N GLU A 85 -6.44 7.45 -16.33
CA GLU A 85 -7.34 7.29 -17.48
C GLU A 85 -6.63 7.66 -18.78
N GLY A 86 -5.90 8.78 -18.80
CA GLY A 86 -5.07 9.17 -19.95
C GLY A 86 -3.96 8.16 -20.28
N LYS A 87 -3.60 7.28 -19.34
CA LYS A 87 -2.66 6.15 -19.54
C LYS A 87 -3.36 4.82 -19.86
N GLY A 88 -4.69 4.79 -19.94
CA GLY A 88 -5.48 3.59 -20.20
C GLY A 88 -5.56 2.60 -19.02
N LEU A 89 -5.17 3.01 -17.82
CA LEU A 89 -5.08 2.12 -16.64
C LEU A 89 -6.38 2.03 -15.85
N VAL A 90 -7.25 3.00 -16.02
CA VAL A 90 -8.60 3.02 -15.47
C VAL A 90 -9.57 3.50 -16.53
N THR A 91 -10.84 3.18 -16.35
CA THR A 91 -11.95 3.76 -17.10
C THR A 91 -12.88 4.48 -16.14
N ARG A 92 -13.51 5.55 -16.62
CA ARG A 92 -14.53 6.29 -15.88
C ARG A 92 -15.85 6.25 -16.64
N ASN A 93 -16.90 5.78 -15.97
CA ASN A 93 -18.25 5.72 -16.53
C ASN A 93 -19.22 6.50 -15.63
N PRO A 94 -20.31 7.09 -16.18
CA PRO A 94 -21.38 7.64 -15.37
C PRO A 94 -21.97 6.56 -14.46
N ASP A 95 -22.29 6.92 -13.22
CA ASP A 95 -22.98 6.01 -12.31
C ASP A 95 -24.41 5.74 -12.85
N PRO A 96 -24.82 4.47 -13.02
CA PRO A 96 -26.16 4.12 -13.48
C PRO A 96 -27.29 4.65 -12.59
N GLN A 97 -27.01 4.84 -11.28
CA GLN A 97 -27.98 5.30 -10.29
C GLN A 97 -27.98 6.82 -10.11
N ASP A 98 -26.85 7.48 -10.34
CA ASP A 98 -26.73 8.95 -10.30
C ASP A 98 -25.76 9.48 -11.36
N ARG A 99 -26.30 10.00 -12.47
CA ARG A 99 -25.50 10.56 -13.58
C ARG A 99 -24.58 11.72 -13.18
N ARG A 100 -24.75 12.31 -11.98
CA ARG A 100 -23.85 13.35 -11.44
C ARG A 100 -22.56 12.77 -10.86
N ARG A 101 -22.54 11.46 -10.58
CA ARG A 101 -21.37 10.71 -10.10
C ARG A 101 -20.75 9.91 -11.23
N SER A 102 -19.47 9.64 -11.08
CA SER A 102 -18.71 8.80 -12.00
C SER A 102 -18.07 7.66 -11.24
N VAL A 103 -18.25 6.44 -11.74
CA VAL A 103 -17.62 5.23 -11.23
C VAL A 103 -16.30 5.02 -11.97
N VAL A 104 -15.22 4.87 -11.21
CA VAL A 104 -13.89 4.55 -11.71
C VAL A 104 -13.68 3.05 -11.59
N THR A 105 -13.17 2.42 -12.65
CA THR A 105 -12.88 0.99 -12.70
C THR A 105 -11.45 0.77 -13.18
N ALA A 106 -10.70 -0.13 -12.55
CA ALA A 106 -9.39 -0.52 -13.07
C ALA A 106 -9.56 -1.27 -14.41
N SER A 107 -8.75 -0.92 -15.41
CA SER A 107 -8.75 -1.65 -16.67
C SER A 107 -7.94 -2.96 -16.52
N PRO A 108 -8.14 -3.96 -17.40
CA PRO A 108 -7.29 -5.15 -17.43
C PRO A 108 -5.80 -4.81 -17.54
N ASP A 109 -5.46 -3.81 -18.37
CA ASP A 109 -4.09 -3.32 -18.52
C ASP A 109 -3.58 -2.65 -17.23
N GLY A 110 -4.44 -1.90 -16.53
CA GLY A 110 -4.14 -1.33 -15.23
C GLY A 110 -3.76 -2.40 -14.22
N LEU A 111 -4.59 -3.43 -14.07
CA LEU A 111 -4.35 -4.55 -13.15
C LEU A 111 -3.07 -5.31 -13.51
N ALA A 112 -2.84 -5.58 -14.80
CA ALA A 112 -1.61 -6.23 -15.26
C ALA A 112 -0.36 -5.41 -14.91
N ARG A 113 -0.37 -4.10 -15.16
CA ARG A 113 0.74 -3.21 -14.81
C ARG A 113 0.95 -3.09 -13.31
N MET A 114 -0.12 -3.06 -12.53
CA MET A 114 -0.04 -3.08 -11.07
C MET A 114 0.65 -4.36 -10.57
N ALA A 115 0.28 -5.53 -11.12
CA ALA A 115 0.89 -6.81 -10.75
C ALA A 115 2.39 -6.85 -11.07
N GLU A 116 2.79 -6.42 -12.27
CA GLU A 116 4.21 -6.33 -12.65
C GLU A 116 5.02 -5.44 -11.69
N LEU A 117 4.46 -4.30 -11.32
CA LEU A 117 5.08 -3.37 -10.36
C LEU A 117 5.14 -3.94 -8.96
N SER A 118 4.12 -4.68 -8.53
CA SER A 118 4.09 -5.36 -7.24
C SER A 118 5.25 -6.35 -7.13
N VAL A 119 5.46 -7.19 -8.15
CA VAL A 119 6.60 -8.12 -8.21
C VAL A 119 7.94 -7.38 -8.16
N ALA A 120 8.08 -6.29 -8.92
CA ALA A 120 9.31 -5.49 -8.93
C ALA A 120 9.56 -4.80 -7.56
N ARG A 121 8.52 -4.34 -6.88
CA ARG A 121 8.59 -3.78 -5.51
C ARG A 121 8.99 -4.86 -4.51
N GLN A 122 8.32 -6.01 -4.53
CA GLN A 122 8.60 -7.13 -3.64
C GLN A 122 10.06 -7.58 -3.76
N ARG A 123 10.55 -7.80 -4.99
CA ARG A 123 11.96 -8.17 -5.22
C ARG A 123 12.95 -7.16 -4.64
N ARG A 124 12.65 -5.86 -4.70
CA ARG A 124 13.51 -4.82 -4.13
C ARG A 124 13.46 -4.83 -2.62
N THR A 125 12.27 -4.95 -2.03
CA THR A 125 12.11 -5.08 -0.58
C THR A 125 12.83 -6.32 -0.05
N THR A 126 12.70 -7.47 -0.72
CA THR A 126 13.42 -8.70 -0.38
C THR A 126 14.93 -8.50 -0.42
N LYS A 127 15.48 -7.84 -1.45
CA LYS A 127 16.92 -7.54 -1.52
C LYS A 127 17.37 -6.60 -0.41
N MET A 128 16.58 -5.57 -0.12
CA MET A 128 16.88 -4.58 0.93
C MET A 128 16.91 -5.21 2.33
N LEU A 129 16.08 -6.23 2.56
CA LEU A 129 15.94 -6.91 3.84
C LEU A 129 16.57 -8.31 3.85
N ALA A 130 17.45 -8.64 2.90
CA ALA A 130 17.97 -10.00 2.71
C ALA A 130 18.77 -10.55 3.92
N GLY A 131 19.28 -9.67 4.79
CA GLY A 131 19.99 -10.06 6.01
C GLY A 131 19.11 -10.24 7.25
N TRP A 132 17.81 -10.02 7.15
CA TRP A 132 16.88 -10.12 8.28
C TRP A 132 16.37 -11.55 8.44
N SER A 133 16.14 -11.97 9.69
CA SER A 133 15.51 -13.25 9.97
C SER A 133 14.04 -13.25 9.53
N VAL A 134 13.47 -14.43 9.30
CA VAL A 134 12.04 -14.57 8.97
C VAL A 134 11.16 -14.05 10.11
N GLU A 135 11.61 -14.22 11.36
CA GLU A 135 10.91 -13.74 12.55
C GLU A 135 10.86 -12.21 12.61
N ASP A 136 12.01 -11.55 12.40
CA ASP A 136 12.09 -10.08 12.39
C ASP A 136 11.25 -9.49 11.26
N LEU A 137 11.27 -10.12 10.08
CA LEU A 137 10.44 -9.72 8.94
C LEU A 137 8.95 -9.81 9.27
N ALA A 138 8.53 -10.92 9.87
CA ALA A 138 7.14 -11.12 10.28
C ALA A 138 6.72 -10.14 11.37
N GLN A 139 7.60 -9.86 12.34
CA GLN A 139 7.34 -8.88 13.39
C GLN A 139 7.24 -7.47 12.83
N LEU A 140 8.17 -7.05 11.97
CA LEU A 140 8.15 -5.75 11.31
C LEU A 140 6.86 -5.59 10.50
N ALA A 141 6.48 -6.59 9.70
CA ALA A 141 5.24 -6.55 8.93
C ALA A 141 4.02 -6.29 9.83
N ARG A 142 3.89 -7.04 10.93
CA ARG A 142 2.77 -6.85 11.88
C ARG A 142 2.77 -5.46 12.51
N MET A 143 3.92 -5.02 13.04
CA MET A 143 4.01 -3.74 13.74
C MET A 143 3.82 -2.56 12.79
N PHE A 144 4.35 -2.66 11.57
CA PHE A 144 4.27 -1.61 10.58
C PHE A 144 2.86 -1.50 9.99
N THR A 145 2.13 -2.61 9.80
CA THR A 145 0.70 -2.57 9.47
C THR A 145 -0.09 -1.87 10.56
N ARG A 146 0.05 -2.30 11.82
CA ARG A 146 -0.66 -1.68 12.94
C ARG A 146 -0.36 -0.19 13.07
N TYR A 147 0.91 0.22 12.94
CA TYR A 147 1.29 1.62 12.97
C TYR A 147 0.58 2.43 11.86
N ASN A 148 0.53 1.92 10.63
CA ASN A 148 -0.13 2.61 9.53
C ASN A 148 -1.65 2.67 9.71
N GLU A 149 -2.27 1.63 10.27
CA GLU A 149 -3.69 1.63 10.62
C GLU A 149 -4.00 2.69 11.70
N GLU A 150 -3.17 2.80 12.73
CA GLU A 150 -3.35 3.83 13.77
C GLU A 150 -3.15 5.25 13.21
N VAL A 151 -2.19 5.45 12.31
CA VAL A 151 -1.99 6.72 11.61
C VAL A 151 -3.19 7.05 10.72
N ALA A 152 -3.68 6.09 9.92
CA ALA A 152 -4.90 6.20 9.14
C ALA A 152 -6.09 6.58 10.03
N HIS A 153 -6.24 5.89 11.15
CA HIS A 153 -7.32 6.13 12.10
C HIS A 153 -7.26 7.55 12.68
N HIS A 154 -6.10 8.01 13.16
CA HIS A 154 -6.03 9.27 13.91
C HIS A 154 -5.94 10.52 13.04
N TYR A 155 -5.32 10.43 11.88
CA TYR A 155 -5.07 11.60 11.02
C TYR A 155 -5.95 11.63 9.79
N PHE A 156 -6.60 10.52 9.46
CA PHE A 156 -7.37 10.40 8.22
C PHE A 156 -8.82 9.94 8.41
N THR A 157 -9.30 9.54 9.61
CA THR A 157 -10.71 9.09 9.75
C THR A 157 -11.71 10.21 9.50
N GLY A 158 -12.80 9.98 8.73
CA GLY A 158 -13.56 8.74 8.52
C GLY A 158 -13.08 7.73 7.46
N ILE A 159 -12.19 6.81 7.87
CA ILE A 159 -11.65 5.69 7.09
C ILE A 159 -11.75 4.48 8.00
N ASP A 160 -12.92 3.83 7.99
CA ASP A 160 -13.02 2.45 8.45
C ASP A 160 -12.86 1.55 7.22
N GLN A 161 -11.83 0.71 7.31
CA GLN A 161 -11.56 -0.48 6.49
C GLN A 161 -10.93 -0.27 5.09
N VAL A 162 -9.60 -0.14 5.08
CA VAL A 162 -8.78 -0.81 4.05
C VAL A 162 -8.05 -1.95 4.76
N GLY A 163 -8.81 -2.99 5.08
CA GLY A 163 -8.28 -4.24 5.60
C GLY A 163 -7.36 -4.87 4.58
N CYS A 164 -6.20 -5.32 5.06
CA CYS A 164 -5.26 -6.16 4.35
C CYS A 164 -5.99 -7.40 3.78
N ALA A 165 -6.44 -7.36 2.53
CA ALA A 165 -6.92 -8.56 1.84
C ALA A 165 -5.68 -9.37 1.43
N ALA A 166 -5.50 -10.52 2.08
CA ALA A 166 -4.57 -11.55 1.64
C ALA A 166 -4.85 -11.93 0.17
N PRO A 167 -3.83 -12.36 -0.59
CA PRO A 167 -4.00 -12.68 -2.02
C PRO A 167 -5.12 -13.71 -2.21
N HIS A 168 -6.12 -13.34 -3.02
CA HIS A 168 -7.22 -14.21 -3.43
C HIS A 168 -6.68 -15.48 -4.08
N ASP A 169 -7.01 -16.62 -3.48
CA ASP A 169 -6.93 -17.93 -4.13
C ASP A 169 -7.94 -17.94 -5.28
N GLN A 170 -7.46 -18.09 -6.51
CA GLN A 170 -8.31 -18.08 -7.71
C GLN A 170 -9.20 -19.34 -7.74
N PRO A 171 -10.47 -19.24 -8.15
CA PRO A 171 -11.27 -20.43 -8.39
C PRO A 171 -10.73 -21.18 -9.60
N LYS A 172 -10.42 -22.46 -9.41
CA LYS A 172 -10.08 -23.40 -10.48
C LYS A 172 -11.24 -23.48 -11.46
N HIS A 173 -11.09 -22.89 -12.65
CA HIS A 173 -11.87 -23.29 -13.81
C HIS A 173 -11.46 -24.71 -14.19
N SER A 174 -12.36 -25.67 -14.00
CA SER A 174 -12.31 -26.98 -14.64
C SER A 174 -13.62 -27.17 -15.41
N THR A 175 -13.52 -26.84 -16.69
CA THR A 175 -14.17 -27.45 -17.86
C THR A 175 -15.43 -28.28 -17.61
N ALA A 176 -16.55 -27.75 -18.13
CA ALA A 176 -17.63 -28.58 -18.66
C ALA A 176 -17.11 -29.25 -19.94
N GLU A 177 -17.04 -30.58 -19.92
CA GLU A 177 -17.05 -31.40 -21.13
C GLU A 177 -18.50 -31.51 -21.61
N ASP A 178 -18.72 -30.95 -22.78
CA ASP A 178 -19.88 -31.11 -23.63
C ASP A 178 -19.57 -32.34 -24.49
N ASP A 179 -20.27 -33.47 -24.28
CA ASP A 179 -20.35 -34.53 -25.30
C ASP A 179 -21.58 -35.44 -25.09
N SER A 180 -22.49 -35.35 -26.06
CA SER A 180 -23.53 -36.32 -26.48
C SER A 180 -24.77 -36.59 -25.61
#